data_AF-A0A7Y5RUA9-F1
#
_entry.id   AF-A0A7Y5RUA9-F1
#
_cell.length_a   1.000
_cell.length_b   1.000
_cell.length_c   1.000
_cell.angle_alpha   90.00
_cell.angle_beta   90.00
_cell.angle_gamma   90.00
#
_symmetry.space_group_name_H-M   'P 1'
#
loop_
_entity.id
_entity.type
_entity.pdbx_description
1 polymer ?
#
loop_
_entity_poly.entity_id
_entity_poly.type
_entity_poly.pdbx_seq_one_letter_code
_entity_poly.pdbx_strand_id
1 'polypeptide(L)'
;MNQRKIIAMTPELYERWRRAREQAEAEMPELAELGRRMREAAAEDTLTGCLRRAVHRSARPLAEIASATGIGMQALNQFLSGDHTLRSDVLDRLAAAVNFSQLLSQIPAATYKP
;
A
#
# COMPACT_ATOMS: atom_id res chain seq x y z
N MET A 1 19.49 9.70 -28.87
CA MET A 1 20.54 9.79 -27.84
C MET A 1 20.13 10.83 -26.82
N ASN A 2 19.77 10.46 -25.59
CA ASN A 2 19.33 11.40 -24.56
C ASN A 2 20.53 11.74 -23.66
N GLN A 3 21.07 12.96 -23.78
CA GLN A 3 22.22 13.41 -23.00
C GLN A 3 21.79 13.62 -21.54
N ARG A 4 22.23 12.76 -20.62
CA ARG A 4 22.16 13.04 -19.18
C ARG A 4 23.11 14.21 -18.89
N LYS A 5 22.54 15.40 -18.71
CA LYS A 5 23.31 16.59 -18.28
C LYS A 5 23.70 16.37 -16.81
N ILE A 6 24.98 16.16 -16.55
CA ILE A 6 25.49 16.08 -15.17
C ILE A 6 25.45 17.50 -14.63
N ILE A 7 24.52 17.77 -13.71
CA ILE A 7 24.44 19.04 -13.00
C ILE A 7 25.58 19.04 -11.99
N ALA A 8 26.48 20.02 -12.07
CA ALA A 8 27.54 20.20 -11.09
C ALA A 8 26.91 20.44 -9.71
N MET A 9 27.36 19.69 -8.71
CA MET A 9 26.86 19.79 -7.34
C MET A 9 27.37 21.09 -6.71
N THR A 10 26.57 22.16 -6.79
CA THR A 10 26.92 23.43 -6.11
C THR A 10 26.80 23.28 -4.60
N PRO A 11 27.47 24.12 -3.80
CA PRO A 11 27.34 24.10 -2.34
C PRO A 11 25.87 24.23 -1.86
N GLU A 12 25.07 25.06 -2.53
CA GLU A 12 23.65 25.26 -2.19
C GLU A 12 22.81 24.02 -2.52
N LEU A 13 23.08 23.37 -3.66
CA LEU A 13 22.43 22.11 -4.03
C LEU A 13 22.82 20.99 -3.07
N TYR A 14 24.08 20.94 -2.66
CA TYR A 14 24.58 19.98 -1.68
C TYR A 14 23.87 20.15 -0.34
N GLU A 15 23.78 21.37 0.19
CA GLU A 15 23.09 21.61 1.47
C GLU A 15 21.58 21.32 1.39
N ARG A 16 20.93 21.63 0.26
CA ARG A 16 19.54 21.24 0.04
C ARG A 16 19.37 19.72 0.01
N TRP A 17 20.26 19.01 -0.69
CA TRP A 17 20.24 17.55 -0.75
C TRP A 17 20.51 16.93 0.63
N ARG A 18 21.46 17.47 1.39
CA ARG A 18 21.79 17.04 2.75
C ARG A 18 20.57 17.15 3.67
N ARG A 19 19.90 18.31 3.71
CA ARG A 19 18.68 18.50 4.51
C ARG A 19 17.56 17.57 4.09
N ALA A 20 17.34 17.41 2.78
CA ALA A 20 16.34 16.48 2.27
C ALA A 20 16.66 15.02 2.65
N ARG A 21 17.94 14.65 2.65
CA ARG A 21 18.40 13.34 3.10
C ARG A 21 18.19 13.15 4.61
N GLU A 22 18.57 14.12 5.42
CA GLU A 22 18.39 14.07 6.89
C GLU A 22 16.90 13.97 7.25
N GLN A 23 16.02 14.71 6.56
CA GLN A 23 14.57 14.60 6.71
C GLN A 23 14.06 13.21 6.33
N ALA A 24 14.47 12.70 5.16
CA ALA A 24 14.09 11.36 4.73
C ALA A 24 14.58 10.29 5.73
N GLU A 25 15.82 10.38 6.19
CA GLU A 25 16.40 9.46 7.18
C GLU A 25 15.66 9.53 8.53
N ALA A 26 15.17 10.70 8.94
CA ALA A 26 14.37 10.85 10.15
C ALA A 26 12.98 10.19 10.02
N GLU A 27 12.38 10.19 8.83
CA GLU A 27 11.08 9.57 8.54
C GLU A 27 11.17 8.05 8.27
N MET A 28 12.35 7.55 7.87
CA MET A 28 12.56 6.14 7.50
C MET A 28 12.13 5.13 8.57
N PRO A 29 12.43 5.32 9.88
CA PRO A 29 12.01 4.37 10.91
C PRO A 29 10.48 4.21 10.98
N GLU A 30 9.75 5.34 10.91
CA GLU A 30 8.28 5.33 10.95
C GLU A 30 7.70 4.63 9.71
N LEU A 31 8.25 4.93 8.52
CA LEU A 31 7.84 4.28 7.27
C LEU A 31 8.18 2.79 7.24
N ALA A 32 9.33 2.40 7.79
CA ALA A 32 9.72 0.99 7.92
C ALA A 32 8.76 0.24 8.84
N GLU A 33 8.38 0.84 9.96
CA GLU A 33 7.42 0.28 10.92
C GLU A 33 6.01 0.19 10.32
N LEU A 34 5.56 1.21 9.60
CA LEU A 34 4.30 1.16 8.85
C LEU A 34 4.32 0.02 7.82
N GLY A 35 5.42 -0.11 7.07
CA GLY A 35 5.59 -1.20 6.10
C GLY A 35 5.61 -2.57 6.75
N ARG A 36 6.17 -2.70 7.96
CA ARG A 36 6.13 -3.94 8.76
C ARG A 36 4.70 -4.29 9.12
N ARG A 37 3.94 -3.35 9.70
CA ARG A 37 2.52 -3.53 10.06
C ARG A 37 1.67 -3.95 8.88
N MET A 38 1.84 -3.30 7.72
CA MET A 38 1.12 -3.67 6.49
C MET A 38 1.39 -5.11 6.04
N ARG A 39 2.67 -5.56 6.10
CA ARG A 39 3.02 -6.94 5.75
C ARG A 39 2.42 -7.95 6.73
N GLU A 40 2.41 -7.64 8.02
CA GLU A 40 1.83 -8.51 9.05
C GLU A 40 0.31 -8.62 8.89
N ALA A 41 -0.38 -7.50 8.74
CA ALA A 41 -1.82 -7.47 8.49
C ALA A 41 -2.20 -8.20 7.19
N ALA A 42 -1.35 -8.12 6.16
CA ALA A 42 -1.53 -8.85 4.92
C ALA A 42 -1.14 -10.34 5.03
N ALA A 43 -0.38 -10.76 6.04
CA ALA A 43 -0.02 -12.16 6.26
C ALA A 43 -1.09 -12.96 7.01
N GLU A 44 -2.07 -12.29 7.63
CA GLU A 44 -3.22 -12.93 8.26
C GLU A 44 -3.91 -13.92 7.31
N ASP A 45 -4.22 -15.12 7.82
CA ASP A 45 -4.96 -16.14 7.08
C ASP A 45 -6.47 -15.92 7.24
N THR A 46 -6.91 -14.73 6.83
CA THR A 46 -8.30 -14.28 6.89
C THR A 46 -8.73 -13.70 5.54
N LEU A 47 -10.05 -13.55 5.33
CA LEU A 47 -10.57 -12.86 4.14
C LEU A 47 -9.99 -11.45 4.01
N THR A 48 -9.87 -10.74 5.13
CA THR A 48 -9.30 -9.40 5.18
C THR A 48 -7.82 -9.40 4.82
N GLY A 49 -7.04 -10.38 5.31
CA GLY A 49 -5.66 -10.59 4.91
C GLY A 49 -5.53 -10.86 3.40
N CYS A 50 -6.41 -11.69 2.84
CA CYS A 50 -6.48 -11.92 1.38
C CYS A 50 -6.75 -10.61 0.62
N LEU A 51 -7.70 -9.79 1.07
CA LEU A 51 -8.03 -8.52 0.43
C LEU A 51 -6.85 -7.54 0.49
N ARG A 52 -6.14 -7.44 1.63
CA ARG A 52 -4.93 -6.61 1.75
C ARG A 52 -3.85 -7.07 0.75
N ARG A 53 -3.62 -8.38 0.61
CA ARG A 53 -2.69 -8.93 -0.39
C ARG A 53 -3.12 -8.58 -1.82
N ALA A 54 -4.42 -8.63 -2.12
CA ALA A 54 -4.95 -8.27 -3.42
C ALA A 54 -4.74 -6.79 -3.75
N VAL A 55 -4.95 -5.90 -2.78
CA VAL A 55 -4.65 -4.46 -2.93
C VAL A 55 -3.15 -4.25 -3.23
N HIS A 56 -2.25 -4.90 -2.50
CA HIS A 56 -0.80 -4.78 -2.74
C HIS A 56 -0.34 -5.35 -4.09
N ARG A 57 -1.01 -6.38 -4.62
CA ARG A 57 -0.71 -6.97 -5.93
C ARG A 57 -1.38 -6.23 -7.09
N SER A 58 -2.35 -5.38 -6.81
CA SER A 58 -3.03 -4.59 -7.83
C SER A 58 -2.04 -3.65 -8.52
N ALA A 59 -2.06 -3.63 -9.86
CA ALA A 59 -1.29 -2.65 -10.63
C ALA A 59 -1.90 -1.23 -10.55
N ARG A 60 -3.08 -1.08 -9.92
CA ARG A 60 -3.79 0.19 -9.81
C ARG A 60 -3.18 1.07 -8.73
N PRO A 61 -3.07 2.40 -8.95
CA PRO A 61 -2.67 3.33 -7.90
C PRO A 61 -3.61 3.28 -6.69
N LEU A 62 -3.07 3.33 -5.47
CA LEU A 62 -3.86 3.31 -4.23
C LEU A 62 -4.91 4.44 -4.17
N ALA A 63 -4.59 5.62 -4.72
CA ALA A 63 -5.52 6.73 -4.80
C ALA A 63 -6.77 6.41 -5.65
N GLU A 64 -6.59 5.68 -6.76
CA GLU A 64 -7.72 5.24 -7.59
C GLU A 64 -8.55 4.17 -6.87
N ILE A 65 -7.91 3.27 -6.13
CA ILE A 65 -8.60 2.25 -5.33
C ILE A 65 -9.43 2.92 -4.23
N ALA A 66 -8.85 3.89 -3.49
CA ALA A 66 -9.56 4.66 -2.48
C ALA A 66 -10.77 5.39 -3.07
N SER A 67 -10.58 6.09 -4.20
CA SER A 67 -11.67 6.76 -4.91
C SER A 67 -12.76 5.79 -5.37
N ALA A 68 -12.38 4.63 -5.94
CA ALA A 68 -13.34 3.63 -6.44
C ALA A 68 -14.15 2.98 -5.31
N THR A 69 -13.60 2.95 -4.10
CA THR A 69 -14.26 2.39 -2.90
C THR A 69 -15.05 3.42 -2.11
N GLY A 70 -14.92 4.70 -2.45
CA GLY A 70 -15.58 5.82 -1.78
C GLY A 70 -14.99 6.12 -0.39
N ILE A 71 -13.72 5.77 -0.16
CA ILE A 71 -13.01 6.08 1.09
C ILE A 71 -11.82 7.00 0.86
N GLY A 72 -11.42 7.72 1.90
CA GLY A 72 -10.19 8.51 1.86
C GLY A 72 -8.93 7.65 1.94
N MET A 73 -7.81 8.19 1.47
CA MET A 73 -6.49 7.54 1.54
C MET A 73 -6.08 7.15 2.97
N GLN A 74 -6.44 7.96 3.96
CA GLN A 74 -6.15 7.66 5.36
C GLN A 74 -6.86 6.39 5.83
N ALA A 75 -8.15 6.24 5.50
CA ALA A 75 -8.92 5.06 5.86
C ALA A 75 -8.39 3.80 5.13
N LEU A 76 -7.99 3.94 3.86
CA LEU A 76 -7.35 2.84 3.13
C LEU A 76 -6.01 2.45 3.78
N ASN A 77 -5.17 3.41 4.16
CA ASN A 77 -3.89 3.13 4.83
C ASN A 77 -4.09 2.43 6.18
N GLN A 78 -5.03 2.88 7.00
CA GLN A 78 -5.38 2.24 8.28
C GLN A 78 -5.90 0.82 8.09
N PHE A 79 -6.66 0.59 7.03
CA PHE A 79 -7.08 -0.77 6.67
C PHE A 79 -5.91 -1.67 6.29
N LEU A 80 -4.99 -1.16 5.46
CA LEU A 80 -3.82 -1.89 4.99
C LEU A 80 -2.82 -2.17 6.11
N SER A 81 -2.65 -1.26 7.08
CA SER A 81 -1.80 -1.45 8.25
C SER A 81 -2.42 -2.36 9.32
N GLY A 82 -3.72 -2.67 9.22
CA GLY A 82 -4.45 -3.45 10.21
C GLY A 82 -4.97 -2.63 11.40
N ASP A 83 -4.77 -1.30 11.40
CA ASP A 83 -5.21 -0.40 12.48
C ASP A 83 -6.74 -0.22 12.50
N HIS A 84 -7.42 -0.43 11.36
CA HIS A 84 -8.88 -0.28 11.27
C HIS A 84 -9.54 -1.33 10.36
N THR A 85 -10.76 -1.73 10.72
CA THR A 85 -11.60 -2.58 9.88
C THR A 85 -12.57 -1.72 9.07
N LEU A 86 -12.78 -2.08 7.80
CA LEU A 86 -13.75 -1.39 6.95
C LEU A 86 -15.14 -2.01 7.14
N ARG A 87 -16.17 -1.20 6.91
CA ARG A 87 -17.54 -1.68 6.83
C ARG A 87 -17.70 -2.69 5.69
N SER A 88 -18.63 -3.64 5.85
CA SER A 88 -18.89 -4.70 4.85
C SER A 88 -19.13 -4.15 3.44
N ASP A 89 -19.94 -3.10 3.29
CA ASP A 89 -20.24 -2.51 1.97
C ASP A 89 -19.01 -1.89 1.30
N VAL A 90 -18.06 -1.40 2.09
CA VAL A 90 -16.78 -0.88 1.60
C VAL A 90 -15.86 -2.03 1.21
N LEU A 91 -15.84 -3.13 1.98
CA LEU A 91 -15.08 -4.34 1.66
C LEU A 91 -15.52 -4.93 0.33
N ASP A 92 -16.83 -4.95 0.04
CA ASP A 92 -17.37 -5.42 -1.24
C ASP A 92 -16.90 -4.56 -2.42
N ARG A 93 -16.96 -3.23 -2.27
CA ARG A 93 -16.43 -2.30 -3.29
C ARG A 93 -14.92 -2.45 -3.46
N LEU A 94 -14.19 -2.70 -2.38
CA LEU A 94 -12.74 -2.93 -2.41
C LEU A 94 -12.40 -4.21 -3.15
N ALA A 95 -13.13 -5.29 -2.84
CA ALA A 95 -13.02 -6.57 -3.53
C ALA A 95 -13.26 -6.41 -5.04
N ALA A 96 -14.29 -5.66 -5.43
CA ALA A 96 -14.55 -5.35 -6.83
C ALA A 96 -13.44 -4.51 -7.47
N ALA A 97 -12.94 -3.48 -6.78
CA ALA A 97 -11.91 -2.57 -7.29
C ALA A 97 -10.57 -3.27 -7.59
N VAL A 98 -10.26 -4.36 -6.89
CA VAL A 98 -9.03 -5.15 -7.07
C VAL A 98 -9.25 -6.47 -7.83
N ASN A 99 -10.43 -6.65 -8.44
CA ASN A 99 -10.82 -7.88 -9.14
C ASN A 99 -10.65 -9.14 -8.26
N PHE A 100 -10.99 -9.03 -6.97
CA PHE A 100 -10.77 -10.08 -5.99
C PHE A 100 -11.51 -11.38 -6.33
N SER A 101 -12.68 -11.31 -6.95
CA SER A 101 -13.42 -12.49 -7.42
C SER A 101 -12.63 -13.30 -8.46
N GLN A 102 -11.86 -12.63 -9.33
CA GLN A 102 -10.99 -13.29 -10.32
C GLN A 102 -9.74 -13.88 -9.65
N LEU A 103 -9.26 -13.28 -8.56
CA LEU A 103 -8.15 -13.81 -7.74
C LEU A 103 -8.57 -15.03 -6.92
N LEU A 104 -9.79 -15.07 -6.37
CA LEU A 104 -10.32 -16.24 -5.66
C LEU A 104 -10.43 -17.47 -6.56
N SER A 105 -10.69 -17.30 -7.86
CA SER A 105 -10.71 -18.41 -8.83
C SER A 105 -9.34 -19.09 -9.04
N GLN A 106 -8.26 -18.48 -8.54
CA GLN A 106 -6.90 -19.00 -8.59
C GLN A 106 -6.41 -19.54 -7.23
N ILE A 107 -7.21 -19.39 -6.17
CA ILE A 107 -6.91 -19.95 -4.85
C ILE A 107 -7.54 -21.35 -4.80
N PRO A 108 -6.74 -22.44 -4.65
CA PRO A 108 -7.32 -23.76 -4.51
C PRO A 108 -8.26 -23.79 -3.30
N ALA A 109 -9.41 -24.47 -3.46
CA ALA A 109 -10.41 -24.66 -2.41
C ALA A 109 -9.88 -25.56 -1.27
N ALA A 110 -8.93 -25.04 -0.49
CA ALA A 110 -8.44 -25.60 0.75
C ALA A 110 -7.85 -24.40 1.50
N THR A 111 -8.48 -23.81 2.51
CA THR A 111 -8.82 -24.48 3.77
C THR A 111 -9.88 -23.60 4.45
N TYR A 112 -11.16 -23.88 4.21
CA TYR A 112 -12.22 -23.37 5.07
C TYR A 112 -12.72 -24.55 5.88
N LYS A 113 -12.27 -24.66 7.13
CA LYS A 113 -12.83 -25.60 8.10
C LYS A 113 -13.78 -24.77 8.98
N PRO A 114 -15.08 -25.11 9.02
CA PRO A 114 -16.04 -24.41 9.89
C PRO A 114 -15.65 -24.56 11.37
#